data_AF-H1V2F8-F1
#
_entry.id   AF-H1V2F8-F1
#
_cell.length_a   1.000
_cell.length_b   1.000
_cell.length_c   1.000
_cell.angle_alpha   90.00
_cell.angle_beta   90.00
_cell.angle_gamma   90.00
#
_symmetry.space_group_name_H-M   'P 1'
#
loop_
_entity.id
_entity.type
_entity.pdbx_description
1 polymer ?
#
loop_
_entity_poly.entity_id
_entity_poly.type
_entity_poly.pdbx_seq_one_letter_code
_entity_poly.pdbx_strand_id
1 'polypeptide(L)'
;MSESPAVTPTVEGLRHHLSCLIPDFLKCINYTQPPKADQDALREALLERGRQAGVHVEPEDGSNMRFEAGLAVAAEMYPLHPFDIQVHIGLFTWLGFIIDDLNAELGSDLDNFQSRFFRGDTQPCVILQCFASVLRSTTDYYDPVVANLIVLSALAFVNSNAIELRREYQTIALTREALSWPYYFRDKEGLPEVYTYFCFYKE
;
A
#
# COMPACT_ATOMS: atom_id res chain seq x y z
N MET A 1 -22.21 28.79 -26.04
CA MET A 1 -21.17 29.03 -25.02
C MET A 1 -19.90 28.41 -25.54
N SER A 2 -18.87 29.22 -25.79
CA SER A 2 -17.59 28.75 -26.31
C SER A 2 -16.89 27.95 -25.20
N GLU A 3 -16.65 26.67 -25.43
CA GLU A 3 -15.70 25.92 -24.60
C GLU A 3 -14.33 26.58 -24.79
N SER A 4 -13.74 27.03 -23.69
CA SER A 4 -12.36 27.49 -23.69
C SER A 4 -11.48 26.25 -23.88
N PRO A 5 -10.56 26.22 -24.86
CA PRO A 5 -9.77 25.02 -25.11
C PRO A 5 -8.94 24.71 -23.87
N ALA A 6 -9.08 23.48 -23.36
CA ALA A 6 -8.24 22.99 -22.27
C ALA A 6 -6.78 23.09 -22.72
N VAL A 7 -6.02 23.99 -22.10
CA VAL A 7 -4.59 24.12 -22.36
C VAL A 7 -3.92 22.91 -21.71
N THR A 8 -3.67 21.87 -22.50
CA THR A 8 -2.88 20.73 -22.05
C THR A 8 -1.46 21.23 -21.74
N PRO A 9 -0.99 21.18 -20.48
CA PRO A 9 0.32 21.70 -20.14
C PRO A 9 1.41 20.89 -20.84
N THR A 10 2.44 21.56 -21.35
CA THR A 10 3.61 20.89 -21.93
C THR A 10 4.37 20.12 -20.85
N VAL A 11 5.10 19.07 -21.22
CA VAL A 11 5.94 18.30 -20.29
C VAL A 11 6.93 19.21 -19.56
N GLU A 12 7.49 20.21 -20.25
CA GLU A 12 8.37 21.22 -19.67
C GLU A 12 7.63 22.13 -18.68
N GLY A 13 6.40 22.53 -18.97
CA GLY A 13 5.56 23.30 -18.07
C GLY A 13 5.20 22.53 -16.80
N LEU A 14 4.85 21.24 -16.93
CA LEU A 14 4.60 20.34 -15.79
C LEU A 14 5.85 20.17 -14.93
N ARG A 15 7.01 19.91 -15.57
CA ARG A 15 8.29 19.79 -14.87
C ARG A 15 8.62 21.06 -14.08
N HIS A 16 8.46 22.22 -14.70
CA HIS A 16 8.70 23.50 -14.04
C HIS A 16 7.77 23.70 -12.83
N HIS A 17 6.47 23.44 -13.01
CA HIS A 17 5.50 23.56 -11.91
C HIS A 17 5.83 22.62 -10.73
N LEU A 18 6.08 21.33 -11.02
CA LEU A 18 6.45 20.34 -10.00
C LEU A 18 7.77 20.68 -9.31
N SER A 19 8.73 21.27 -10.04
CA SER A 19 10.03 21.67 -9.48
C SER A 19 9.92 22.77 -8.42
N CYS A 20 8.84 23.54 -8.42
CA CYS A 20 8.56 24.54 -7.38
C CYS A 20 7.79 23.92 -6.20
N LEU A 21 6.80 23.07 -6.48
CA LEU A 21 5.93 22.50 -5.45
C LEU A 21 6.67 21.61 -4.44
N ILE A 22 7.63 20.79 -4.90
CA ILE A 22 8.36 19.87 -4.00
C ILE A 22 9.20 20.65 -2.98
N PRO A 23 10.08 21.60 -3.36
CA PRO A 23 10.79 22.44 -2.39
C PRO A 23 9.87 23.21 -1.45
N ASP A 24 8.76 23.75 -1.96
CA ASP A 24 7.79 24.49 -1.16
C ASP A 24 7.16 23.58 -0.09
N PHE A 25 6.74 22.36 -0.47
CA PHE A 25 6.21 21.37 0.46
C PHE A 25 7.24 20.98 1.53
N LEU A 26 8.46 20.64 1.13
CA LEU A 26 9.53 20.25 2.06
C LEU A 26 9.84 21.38 3.06
N LYS A 27 9.83 22.64 2.60
CA LYS A 27 9.97 23.80 3.47
C LYS A 27 8.79 23.96 4.42
N CYS A 28 7.56 23.80 3.94
CA CYS A 28 6.34 23.92 4.74
C CYS A 28 6.28 22.91 5.89
N ILE A 29 6.79 21.70 5.69
CA ILE A 29 6.83 20.66 6.75
C ILE A 29 8.12 20.71 7.60
N ASN A 30 8.98 21.72 7.39
CA ASN A 30 10.30 21.82 8.01
C ASN A 30 11.12 20.54 7.87
N TYR A 31 11.12 19.95 6.67
CA TYR A 31 11.75 18.67 6.42
C TYR A 31 13.25 18.70 6.75
N THR A 32 13.67 17.71 7.53
CA THR A 32 15.09 17.40 7.76
C THR A 32 15.35 15.99 7.28
N GLN A 33 16.40 15.81 6.49
CA GLN A 33 16.77 14.48 6.01
C GLN A 33 17.09 13.56 7.21
N PRO A 34 16.41 12.40 7.33
CA PRO A 34 16.70 11.47 8.40
C PRO A 34 18.07 10.81 8.21
N PRO A 35 18.71 10.32 9.29
CA PRO A 35 19.89 9.48 9.18
C PRO A 35 19.60 8.27 8.31
N LYS A 36 20.57 7.84 7.50
CA LYS A 36 20.43 6.61 6.70
C LYS A 36 20.34 5.42 7.64
N ALA A 37 19.23 4.68 7.58
CA ALA A 37 19.08 3.43 8.31
C ALA A 37 20.02 2.36 7.75
N ASP A 38 20.62 1.55 8.64
CA ASP A 38 21.20 0.27 8.24
C ASP A 38 20.05 -0.73 8.09
N GLN A 39 19.80 -1.14 6.85
CA GLN A 39 18.63 -1.92 6.47
C GLN A 39 18.98 -3.38 6.13
N ASP A 40 20.24 -3.78 6.22
CA ASP A 40 20.69 -5.09 5.75
C ASP A 40 20.01 -6.23 6.54
N ALA A 41 19.96 -6.10 7.87
CA ALA A 41 19.28 -7.08 8.72
C ALA A 41 17.77 -7.15 8.43
N LEU A 42 17.12 -6.00 8.19
CA LEU A 42 15.70 -5.94 7.89
C LEU A 42 15.39 -6.55 6.52
N ARG A 43 16.22 -6.25 5.50
CA ARG A 43 16.15 -6.84 4.17
C ARG A 43 16.22 -8.36 4.24
N GLU A 44 17.23 -8.91 4.92
CA GLU A 44 17.39 -10.36 5.06
C GLU A 44 16.19 -10.98 5.78
N ALA A 45 15.67 -10.34 6.83
CA ALA A 45 14.49 -10.82 7.54
C ALA A 45 13.22 -10.81 6.66
N LEU A 46 13.01 -9.76 5.86
CA LEU A 46 11.89 -9.69 4.92
C LEU A 46 11.98 -10.76 3.83
N LEU A 47 13.17 -10.96 3.25
CA LEU A 47 13.43 -11.99 2.24
C LEU A 47 13.22 -13.40 2.80
N GLU A 48 13.74 -13.67 4.01
CA GLU A 48 13.55 -14.95 4.70
C GLU A 48 12.07 -15.22 4.95
N ARG A 49 11.33 -14.26 5.52
CA ARG A 49 9.90 -14.40 5.82
C ARG A 49 9.07 -14.59 4.55
N GLY A 50 9.36 -13.83 3.50
CA GLY A 50 8.75 -14.01 2.19
C GLY A 50 8.98 -15.42 1.67
N ARG A 51 10.24 -15.88 1.66
CA ARG A 51 10.61 -17.22 1.18
C ARG A 51 9.92 -18.34 1.95
N GLN A 52 9.83 -18.23 3.28
CA GLN A 52 9.12 -19.20 4.12
C GLN A 52 7.62 -19.28 3.78
N ALA A 53 7.04 -18.18 3.32
CA ALA A 53 5.67 -18.12 2.84
C ALA A 53 5.52 -18.44 1.34
N GLY A 54 6.61 -18.74 0.63
CA GLY A 54 6.62 -19.00 -0.81
C GLY A 54 6.57 -17.75 -1.70
N VAL A 55 6.86 -16.57 -1.14
CA VAL A 55 6.94 -15.29 -1.85
C VAL A 55 8.40 -14.96 -2.14
N HIS A 56 8.73 -14.80 -3.41
CA HIS A 56 10.10 -14.59 -3.87
C HIS A 56 10.25 -13.22 -4.54
N VAL A 57 11.44 -12.63 -4.43
CA VAL A 57 11.82 -11.50 -5.27
C VAL A 57 12.41 -12.09 -6.55
N GLU A 58 11.70 -11.89 -7.65
CA GLU A 58 12.17 -12.32 -8.96
C GLU A 58 13.18 -11.30 -9.54
N PRO A 59 14.06 -11.71 -10.46
CA PRO A 59 15.06 -10.82 -11.07
C PRO A 59 14.49 -9.69 -11.92
N GLU A 60 13.17 -9.68 -12.14
CA GLU A 60 12.48 -8.62 -12.88
C GLU A 60 12.43 -7.31 -12.09
N ASP A 61 12.55 -6.19 -12.80
CA ASP A 61 12.57 -4.85 -12.19
C ASP A 61 11.33 -4.58 -11.34
N GLY A 62 10.15 -5.04 -11.78
CA GLY A 62 8.89 -4.86 -11.06
C GLY A 62 8.85 -5.59 -9.73
N SER A 63 9.33 -6.83 -9.65
CA SER A 63 9.39 -7.59 -8.39
C SER A 63 10.35 -6.93 -7.41
N ASN A 64 11.53 -6.51 -7.86
CA ASN A 64 12.50 -5.85 -7.00
C ASN A 64 11.97 -4.50 -6.51
N MET A 65 11.35 -3.69 -7.38
CA MET A 65 10.76 -2.40 -7.01
C MET A 65 9.75 -2.50 -5.86
N ARG A 66 8.84 -3.48 -5.93
CA ARG A 66 7.81 -3.68 -4.89
C ARG A 66 8.42 -4.10 -3.55
N PHE A 67 9.47 -4.93 -3.60
CA PHE A 67 10.24 -5.30 -2.41
C PHE A 67 10.95 -4.09 -1.80
N GLU A 68 11.67 -3.32 -2.60
CA GLU A 68 12.36 -2.11 -2.15
C GLU A 68 11.40 -1.10 -1.54
N ALA A 69 10.20 -0.94 -2.10
CA ALA A 69 9.18 -0.07 -1.54
C ALA A 69 8.72 -0.54 -0.15
N GLY A 70 8.48 -1.85 0.03
CA GLY A 70 8.14 -2.42 1.34
C GLY A 70 9.26 -2.23 2.37
N LEU A 71 10.52 -2.46 1.97
CA LEU A 71 11.68 -2.23 2.81
C LEU A 71 11.82 -0.75 3.23
N ALA A 72 11.70 0.16 2.26
CA ALA A 72 11.82 1.60 2.50
C ALA A 72 10.73 2.11 3.44
N VAL A 73 9.48 1.67 3.28
CA VAL A 73 8.40 2.06 4.20
C VAL A 73 8.72 1.63 5.63
N ALA A 74 9.10 0.37 5.85
CA ALA A 74 9.44 -0.11 7.19
C ALA A 74 10.63 0.62 7.80
N ALA A 75 11.71 0.81 7.04
CA ALA A 75 12.97 1.35 7.56
C ALA A 75 13.01 2.88 7.64
N GLU A 76 12.34 3.58 6.72
CA GLU A 76 12.45 5.04 6.59
C GLU A 76 11.24 5.75 7.20
N MET A 77 10.04 5.17 7.13
CA MET A 77 8.85 5.76 7.75
C MET A 77 8.68 5.34 9.22
N TYR A 78 9.18 4.15 9.59
CA TYR A 78 9.08 3.61 10.95
C TYR A 78 10.44 3.20 11.56
N PRO A 79 11.49 4.05 11.47
CA PRO A 79 12.86 3.69 11.89
C PRO A 79 12.98 3.39 13.39
N LEU A 80 12.03 3.85 14.21
CA LEU A 80 12.06 3.72 15.67
C LEU A 80 11.22 2.55 16.19
N HIS A 81 10.54 1.82 15.31
CA HIS A 81 9.74 0.67 15.71
C HIS A 81 10.64 -0.50 16.09
N PRO A 82 10.22 -1.38 17.02
CA PRO A 82 10.89 -2.64 17.27
C PRO A 82 11.08 -3.45 15.98
N PHE A 83 12.20 -4.16 15.87
CA PHE A 83 12.61 -4.85 14.65
C PHE A 83 11.53 -5.77 14.07
N ASP A 84 10.89 -6.59 14.91
CA ASP A 84 9.83 -7.50 14.44
C ASP A 84 8.59 -6.77 13.90
N ILE A 85 8.32 -5.56 14.40
CA ILE A 85 7.22 -4.72 13.89
C ILE A 85 7.63 -4.09 12.56
N GLN A 86 8.89 -3.67 12.38
CA GLN A 86 9.38 -3.23 11.08
C GLN A 86 9.28 -4.36 10.03
N VAL A 87 9.62 -5.61 10.40
CA VAL A 87 9.44 -6.78 9.53
C VAL A 87 7.96 -6.97 9.16
N HIS A 88 7.04 -6.84 10.13
CA HIS A 88 5.61 -6.93 9.86
C HIS A 88 5.11 -5.85 8.89
N ILE A 89 5.50 -4.58 9.12
CA ILE A 89 5.16 -3.45 8.25
C ILE A 89 5.73 -3.64 6.83
N GLY A 90 6.99 -4.08 6.73
CA GLY A 90 7.65 -4.29 5.44
C GLY A 90 7.01 -5.41 4.64
N LEU A 91 6.65 -6.54 5.27
CA LEU A 91 5.92 -7.63 4.62
C LEU A 91 4.53 -7.19 4.18
N PHE A 92 3.79 -6.50 5.06
CA PHE A 92 2.47 -5.96 4.73
C PHE A 92 2.55 -5.09 3.48
N THR A 93 3.50 -4.16 3.46
CA THR A 93 3.63 -3.15 2.40
C THR A 93 4.11 -3.78 1.09
N TRP A 94 5.10 -4.66 1.14
CA TRP A 94 5.59 -5.38 -0.04
C TRP A 94 4.47 -6.20 -0.70
N LEU A 95 3.71 -6.96 0.08
CA LEU A 95 2.58 -7.75 -0.42
C LEU A 95 1.45 -6.85 -0.94
N GLY A 96 1.21 -5.72 -0.27
CA GLY A 96 0.27 -4.69 -0.74
C GLY A 96 0.62 -4.20 -2.14
N PHE A 97 1.88 -3.84 -2.39
CA PHE A 97 2.33 -3.43 -3.72
C PHE A 97 2.25 -4.56 -4.77
N ILE A 98 2.47 -5.82 -4.39
CA ILE A 98 2.24 -6.94 -5.30
C ILE A 98 0.75 -7.03 -5.68
N ILE A 99 -0.15 -6.89 -4.70
CA ILE A 99 -1.60 -6.92 -4.92
C ILE A 99 -2.03 -5.76 -5.82
N ASP A 100 -1.50 -4.56 -5.59
CA ASP A 100 -1.81 -3.34 -6.35
C ASP A 100 -1.40 -3.46 -7.82
N ASP A 101 -0.13 -3.79 -8.06
CA ASP A 101 0.44 -3.84 -9.41
C ASP A 101 -0.07 -5.04 -10.22
N LEU A 102 -0.37 -6.16 -9.58
CA LEU A 102 -0.81 -7.41 -10.24
C LEU A 102 -2.29 -7.71 -10.03
N ASN A 103 -3.10 -6.71 -9.71
CA ASN A 103 -4.51 -6.90 -9.44
C ASN A 103 -5.23 -7.65 -10.58
N ALA A 104 -4.93 -7.31 -11.84
CA ALA A 104 -5.49 -7.95 -13.02
C ALA A 104 -5.15 -9.45 -13.13
N GLU A 105 -3.96 -9.85 -12.71
CA GLU A 105 -3.51 -11.24 -12.71
C GLU A 105 -4.13 -12.05 -11.57
N LEU A 106 -4.33 -11.41 -10.41
CA LEU A 106 -5.00 -12.02 -9.25
C LEU A 106 -6.52 -12.17 -9.49
N GLY A 107 -7.12 -11.29 -10.30
CA GLY A 107 -8.47 -11.43 -10.84
C GLY A 107 -9.53 -11.80 -9.79
N SER A 108 -10.27 -12.89 -10.04
CA SER A 108 -11.38 -13.33 -9.17
C SER A 108 -10.96 -13.79 -7.76
N ASP A 109 -9.66 -13.99 -7.53
CA ASP A 109 -9.18 -14.32 -6.19
C ASP A 109 -9.26 -13.10 -5.26
N LEU A 110 -9.12 -11.88 -5.79
CA LEU A 110 -9.35 -10.64 -5.04
C LEU A 110 -10.82 -10.47 -4.66
N ASP A 111 -11.76 -10.74 -5.59
CA ASP A 111 -13.20 -10.64 -5.33
C ASP A 111 -13.64 -11.47 -4.11
N ASN A 112 -12.98 -12.62 -3.90
CA ASN A 112 -13.32 -13.57 -2.86
C ASN A 112 -12.40 -13.51 -1.64
N PHE A 113 -11.35 -12.68 -1.67
CA PHE A 113 -10.33 -12.63 -0.63
C PHE A 113 -10.93 -12.41 0.74
N GLN A 114 -11.73 -11.35 0.90
CA GLN A 114 -12.30 -10.97 2.19
C GLN A 114 -13.30 -12.02 2.72
N SER A 115 -14.11 -12.61 1.84
CA SER A 115 -15.05 -13.67 2.23
C SER A 115 -14.32 -14.90 2.77
N ARG A 116 -13.24 -15.32 2.11
CA ARG A 116 -12.37 -16.42 2.58
C ARG A 116 -11.65 -16.04 3.87
N PHE A 117 -11.13 -14.82 3.96
CA PHE A 117 -10.44 -14.32 5.14
C PHE A 117 -11.31 -14.43 6.40
N PHE A 118 -12.57 -13.99 6.33
CA PHE A 118 -13.51 -14.08 7.45
C PHE A 118 -13.91 -15.50 7.82
N ARG A 119 -14.04 -16.40 6.84
CA ARG A 119 -14.36 -17.81 7.10
C ARG A 119 -13.19 -18.61 7.66
N GLY A 120 -11.98 -18.07 7.57
CA GLY A 120 -10.76 -18.81 7.90
C GLY A 120 -10.32 -19.75 6.76
N ASP A 121 -10.88 -19.59 5.56
CA ASP A 121 -10.54 -20.42 4.41
C ASP A 121 -9.14 -20.05 3.88
N THR A 122 -8.46 -21.04 3.30
CA THR A 122 -7.19 -20.82 2.59
C THR A 122 -7.42 -19.95 1.35
N GLN A 123 -6.49 -19.03 1.10
CA GLN A 123 -6.43 -18.27 -0.14
C GLN A 123 -5.77 -19.13 -1.23
N PRO A 124 -6.29 -19.10 -2.47
CA PRO A 124 -5.82 -19.96 -3.55
C PRO A 124 -4.40 -19.61 -4.03
N CYS A 125 -4.05 -18.32 -4.01
CA CYS A 125 -2.73 -17.81 -4.39
C CYS A 125 -1.82 -17.65 -3.15
N VAL A 126 -0.55 -18.00 -3.31
CA VAL A 126 0.48 -17.90 -2.26
C VAL A 126 0.64 -16.47 -1.73
N ILE A 127 0.63 -15.46 -2.61
CA ILE A 127 0.70 -14.04 -2.23
C ILE A 127 -0.46 -13.67 -1.31
N LEU A 128 -1.69 -14.00 -1.72
CA LEU A 128 -2.89 -13.71 -0.94
C LEU A 128 -2.91 -14.50 0.38
N GLN A 129 -2.42 -15.74 0.38
CA GLN A 129 -2.31 -16.53 1.60
C GLN A 129 -1.30 -15.91 2.57
N CYS A 130 -0.16 -15.44 2.07
CA CYS A 130 0.83 -14.73 2.85
C CYS A 130 0.24 -13.44 3.43
N PHE A 131 -0.44 -12.63 2.60
CA PHE A 131 -1.08 -11.40 3.05
C PHE A 131 -2.15 -11.65 4.11
N ALA A 132 -3.02 -12.65 3.91
CA ALA A 132 -3.99 -13.06 4.93
C ALA A 132 -3.32 -13.48 6.25
N SER A 133 -2.15 -14.13 6.18
CA SER A 133 -1.39 -14.51 7.37
C SER A 133 -0.79 -13.30 8.09
N VAL A 134 -0.30 -12.31 7.35
CA VAL A 134 0.15 -11.01 7.89
C VAL A 134 -1.01 -10.29 8.58
N LEU A 135 -2.19 -10.20 7.94
CA LEU A 135 -3.36 -9.55 8.57
C LEU A 135 -3.80 -10.26 9.86
N ARG A 136 -3.70 -11.59 9.94
CA ARG A 136 -4.03 -12.34 11.16
C ARG A 136 -3.01 -12.12 12.27
N SER A 137 -1.72 -11.95 11.94
CA SER A 137 -0.66 -11.71 12.94
C SER A 137 -0.60 -10.27 13.42
N THR A 138 -1.39 -9.34 12.87
CA THR A 138 -1.40 -7.94 13.33
C THR A 138 -1.71 -7.81 14.83
N THR A 139 -2.55 -8.68 15.42
CA THR A 139 -2.80 -8.68 16.88
C THR A 139 -1.58 -9.07 17.72
N ASP A 140 -0.57 -9.69 17.12
CA ASP A 140 0.69 -10.03 17.79
C ASP A 140 1.52 -8.76 18.06
N TYR A 141 1.26 -7.66 17.37
CA TYR A 141 2.02 -6.41 17.42
C TYR A 141 1.21 -5.19 17.88
N TYR A 142 -0.11 -5.24 17.75
CA TYR A 142 -0.99 -4.10 18.04
C TYR A 142 -2.09 -4.50 19.04
N ASP A 143 -2.58 -3.53 19.81
CA ASP A 143 -3.80 -3.70 20.60
C ASP A 143 -4.95 -4.18 19.69
N PRO A 144 -5.88 -5.04 20.15
CA PRO A 144 -6.96 -5.56 19.32
C PRO A 144 -7.77 -4.49 18.57
N VAL A 145 -7.99 -3.31 19.15
CA VAL A 145 -8.74 -2.23 18.47
C VAL A 145 -7.90 -1.66 17.32
N VAL A 146 -6.62 -1.37 17.55
CA VAL A 146 -5.70 -0.86 16.53
C VAL A 146 -5.49 -1.90 15.42
N ALA A 147 -5.29 -3.17 15.80
CA ALA A 147 -5.17 -4.27 14.86
C ALA A 147 -6.41 -4.42 13.98
N ASN A 148 -7.62 -4.33 14.57
CA ASN A 148 -8.87 -4.40 13.81
C ASN A 148 -8.99 -3.24 12.81
N LEU A 149 -8.54 -2.03 13.16
CA LEU A 149 -8.56 -0.88 12.25
C LEU A 149 -7.57 -1.05 11.08
N ILE A 150 -6.37 -1.58 11.36
CA ILE A 150 -5.39 -1.94 10.32
C ILE A 150 -6.01 -2.98 9.36
N VAL A 151 -6.53 -4.08 9.91
CA VAL A 151 -7.12 -5.16 9.11
C VAL A 151 -8.34 -4.67 8.32
N LEU A 152 -9.19 -3.85 8.91
CA LEU A 152 -10.35 -3.27 8.22
C LEU A 152 -9.93 -2.44 7.01
N SER A 153 -8.93 -1.57 7.18
CA SER A 153 -8.42 -0.72 6.10
C SER A 153 -7.73 -1.55 5.01
N ALA A 154 -6.96 -2.57 5.38
CA ALA A 154 -6.35 -3.50 4.42
C ALA A 154 -7.37 -4.31 3.61
N LEU A 155 -8.47 -4.74 4.24
CA LEU A 155 -9.57 -5.40 3.53
C LEU A 155 -10.28 -4.46 2.56
N ALA A 156 -10.44 -3.18 2.92
CA ALA A 156 -10.98 -2.17 2.04
C ALA A 156 -10.05 -1.90 0.83
N PHE A 157 -8.73 -1.92 1.04
CA PHE A 157 -7.73 -1.84 -0.01
C PHE A 157 -7.84 -2.98 -1.02
N VAL A 158 -7.92 -4.24 -0.55
CA VAL A 158 -8.07 -5.40 -1.45
C VAL A 158 -9.35 -5.31 -2.29
N ASN A 159 -10.46 -4.89 -1.68
CA ASN A 159 -11.70 -4.65 -2.42
C ASN A 159 -11.58 -3.51 -3.43
N SER A 160 -10.86 -2.44 -3.09
CA SER A 160 -10.64 -1.32 -3.99
C SER A 160 -9.88 -1.80 -5.23
N ASN A 161 -8.82 -2.58 -5.03
CA ASN A 161 -8.08 -3.25 -6.10
C ASN A 161 -8.95 -4.18 -6.96
N ALA A 162 -9.88 -4.94 -6.36
CA ALA A 162 -10.84 -5.75 -7.12
C ALA A 162 -11.84 -4.89 -7.93
N ILE A 163 -12.19 -3.69 -7.43
CA ILE A 163 -13.10 -2.76 -8.10
C ILE A 163 -12.43 -2.10 -9.31
N GLU A 164 -11.13 -1.79 -9.25
CA GLU A 164 -10.41 -1.09 -10.34
C GLU A 164 -10.44 -1.84 -11.68
N LEU A 165 -10.52 -3.16 -11.61
CA LEU A 165 -10.60 -4.05 -12.77
C LEU A 165 -11.98 -4.05 -13.43
N ARG A 166 -13.00 -3.56 -12.74
CA ARG A 166 -14.38 -3.60 -13.22
C ARG A 166 -14.60 -2.54 -14.27
N ARG A 167 -15.29 -2.92 -15.35
CA ARG A 167 -15.61 -2.01 -16.46
C ARG A 167 -16.39 -0.79 -15.96
N GLU A 168 -17.27 -0.97 -14.99
CA GLU A 168 -18.07 0.08 -14.37
C GLU A 168 -17.19 1.13 -13.68
N TYR A 169 -16.09 0.72 -13.05
CA TYR A 169 -15.12 1.64 -12.46
C TYR A 169 -14.33 2.38 -13.55
N GLN A 170 -13.81 1.66 -14.54
CA GLN A 170 -13.02 2.23 -15.63
C GLN A 170 -13.81 3.21 -16.52
N THR A 171 -15.13 3.13 -16.51
CA THR A 171 -16.03 3.98 -17.29
C THR A 171 -16.83 4.96 -16.43
N ILE A 172 -16.45 5.14 -15.16
CA ILE A 172 -17.16 6.03 -14.25
C ILE A 172 -17.12 7.47 -14.78
N ALA A 173 -18.31 8.06 -14.94
CA ALA A 173 -18.46 9.47 -15.26
C ALA A 173 -18.74 10.22 -13.95
N LEU A 174 -17.86 11.15 -13.56
CA LEU A 174 -18.08 11.97 -12.39
C LEU A 174 -19.33 12.84 -12.58
N THR A 175 -20.31 12.65 -11.70
CA THR A 175 -21.49 13.50 -11.63
C THR A 175 -21.27 14.64 -10.63
N ARG A 176 -22.11 15.68 -10.67
CA ARG A 176 -22.03 16.79 -9.71
C ARG A 176 -22.28 16.34 -8.28
N GLU A 177 -23.02 15.25 -8.10
CA GLU A 177 -23.37 14.67 -6.82
C GLU A 177 -22.24 13.79 -6.25
N ALA A 178 -21.26 13.41 -7.07
CA ALA A 178 -20.18 12.49 -6.73
C ALA A 178 -18.77 13.11 -6.84
N LEU A 179 -18.64 14.44 -6.72
CA LEU A 179 -17.35 15.13 -6.84
C LEU A 179 -16.30 14.64 -5.83
N SER A 180 -16.73 14.15 -4.67
CA SER A 180 -15.83 13.61 -3.63
C SER A 180 -15.43 12.15 -3.87
N TRP A 181 -15.97 11.48 -4.88
CA TRP A 181 -15.69 10.07 -5.16
C TRP A 181 -14.19 9.77 -5.31
N PRO A 182 -13.39 10.53 -6.09
CA PRO A 182 -11.97 10.24 -6.24
C PRO A 182 -11.20 10.30 -4.91
N TYR A 183 -11.53 11.26 -4.05
CA TYR A 183 -10.91 11.38 -2.72
C TYR A 183 -11.31 10.22 -1.82
N TYR A 184 -12.59 9.88 -1.78
CA TYR A 184 -13.08 8.74 -1.02
C TYR A 184 -12.42 7.43 -1.47
N PHE A 185 -12.32 7.20 -2.78
CA PHE A 185 -11.71 5.99 -3.31
C PHE A 185 -10.21 5.94 -3.01
N ARG A 186 -9.50 7.06 -3.20
CA ARG A 186 -8.07 7.18 -2.85
C ARG A 186 -7.82 6.96 -1.35
N ASP A 187 -8.75 7.33 -0.48
CA ASP A 187 -8.63 7.04 0.96
C ASP A 187 -8.78 5.53 1.27
N LYS A 188 -9.46 4.75 0.41
CA LYS A 188 -9.59 3.30 0.59
C LYS A 188 -8.47 2.51 -0.04
N GLU A 189 -8.03 2.91 -1.23
CA GLU A 189 -6.93 2.27 -1.93
C GLU A 189 -5.56 2.73 -1.40
N GLY A 190 -5.39 4.00 -1.03
CA GLY A 190 -4.09 4.54 -0.60
C GLY A 190 -3.62 4.14 0.80
N LEU A 191 -4.40 3.33 1.54
CA LEU A 191 -4.06 2.82 2.88
C LEU A 191 -3.64 3.89 3.95
N PRO A 192 -4.16 5.14 3.95
CA PRO A 192 -3.72 6.16 4.91
C PRO A 192 -3.99 5.75 6.37
N GLU A 193 -5.09 5.04 6.61
CA GLU A 193 -5.45 4.51 7.92
C GLU A 193 -4.43 3.48 8.40
N VAL A 194 -4.06 2.49 7.58
CA VAL A 194 -3.04 1.49 7.96
C VAL A 194 -1.74 2.15 8.37
N TYR A 195 -1.21 3.04 7.52
CA TYR A 195 0.06 3.71 7.79
C TYR A 195 -0.03 4.63 9.01
N THR A 196 -1.20 5.21 9.30
CA THR A 196 -1.41 5.96 10.54
C THR A 196 -1.41 5.03 11.76
N TYR A 197 -2.12 3.90 11.69
CA TYR A 197 -2.28 2.99 12.81
C TYR A 197 -1.01 2.21 13.16
N PHE A 198 -0.11 2.01 12.20
CA PHE A 198 1.23 1.46 12.47
C PHE A 198 2.01 2.26 13.52
N CYS A 199 1.73 3.55 13.73
CA CYS A 199 2.36 4.35 14.78
C CYS A 199 1.97 3.93 16.21
N PHE A 200 0.91 3.14 16.41
CA PHE A 200 0.34 2.83 17.72
C PHE A 200 0.48 1.33 18.07
N TYR A 201 1.70 0.81 17.98
CA TYR A 201 2.01 -0.56 18.40
C TYR A 201 1.87 -0.74 19.92
N LYS A 202 1.65 -1.97 20.37
CA LYS A 202 1.58 -2.28 21.81
C LYS A 202 2.99 -2.34 22.39
N GLU A 203 3.17 -1.74 23.57
CA GLU A 203 4.43 -1.84 24.34
C GLU A 203 4.66 -3.25 24.90
#